data_AF-S4MH19-F1
#
_entry.id   AF-S4MH19-F1
#
_cell.length_a   1.000
_cell.length_b   1.000
_cell.length_c   1.000
_cell.angle_alpha   90.00
_cell.angle_beta   90.00
_cell.angle_gamma   90.00
#
_symmetry.space_group_name_H-M   'P 1'
#
loop_
_entity.id
_entity.type
_entity.pdbx_description
1 polymer ?
#
loop_
_entity_poly.entity_id
_entity_poly.type
_entity_poly.pdbx_seq_one_letter_code
_entity_poly.pdbx_strand_id
1 'polypeptide(L)'
;MVYLPPIHPIGTTFRKGRNNTLSPGPDDVGVPWAIGSPEGGHDAVHPDLGTLEDFTWFVDQARTLGLEIALDFALQCSPDHPWVHKHPEWFHHRPDGTIAYAENPPKKYQDIYPIAFDADMDGLIAETCRVLRHWMDAGVRIFRVDNPHTKPVVFWERVIADINRTDPDVIFLAEAFTRPAMMHTLAQIGFQQSYTYFTWRNTKEELTEYLTELSGEAASYMRPNFFANTPDILHAYLQHGGRPPSRSAPSSRPPSPRPGASTPATNCARTPRSERAARSTSTRRSTSSGTVTGRRPNARAAPSPRC
;
A
#
# COMPACT_ATOMS: atom_id res chain seq x y z
N MET A 1 -5.53 16.42 -3.33
CA MET A 1 -4.75 15.48 -2.50
C MET A 1 -4.08 14.44 -3.40
N VAL A 2 -2.78 14.25 -3.23
CA VAL A 2 -1.99 13.17 -3.83
C VAL A 2 -1.53 12.27 -2.68
N TYR A 3 -1.93 11.01 -2.70
CA TYR A 3 -1.49 10.02 -1.72
C TYR A 3 -0.26 9.28 -2.24
N LEU A 4 0.80 9.25 -1.46
CA LEU A 4 2.03 8.52 -1.74
C LEU A 4 2.12 7.28 -0.82
N PRO A 5 2.47 6.09 -1.36
CA PRO A 5 2.98 4.99 -0.55
C PRO A 5 4.19 5.42 0.29
N PRO A 6 4.67 4.58 1.23
CA PRO A 6 5.87 4.89 1.99
C PRO A 6 7.05 5.29 1.09
N ILE A 7 7.76 6.35 1.46
CA ILE A 7 8.89 6.91 0.70
C ILE A 7 10.23 6.63 1.36
N HIS A 8 10.26 5.70 2.32
CA HIS A 8 11.41 5.41 3.17
C HIS A 8 12.29 4.30 2.57
N PRO A 9 13.54 4.12 3.04
CA PRO A 9 14.37 2.99 2.67
C PRO A 9 13.66 1.64 2.88
N ILE A 10 13.87 0.69 1.97
CA ILE A 10 13.18 -0.61 1.96
C ILE A 10 14.14 -1.73 2.36
N GLY A 11 13.70 -2.59 3.28
CA GLY A 11 14.46 -3.74 3.75
C GLY A 11 14.87 -4.70 2.64
N THR A 12 16.00 -5.38 2.84
CA THR A 12 16.55 -6.42 1.97
C THR A 12 16.25 -7.82 2.49
N THR A 13 16.24 -8.00 3.81
CA THR A 13 15.96 -9.27 4.48
C THR A 13 14.51 -9.67 4.26
N PHE A 14 14.29 -10.87 3.71
CA PHE A 14 12.99 -11.39 3.29
C PHE A 14 12.21 -10.51 2.30
N ARG A 15 12.91 -9.61 1.58
CA ARG A 15 12.30 -8.74 0.55
C ARG A 15 11.48 -9.57 -0.44
N LYS A 16 10.27 -9.12 -0.74
CA LYS A 16 9.43 -9.76 -1.75
C LYS A 16 9.81 -9.36 -3.17
N GLY A 17 9.74 -10.33 -4.07
CA GLY A 17 9.96 -10.12 -5.50
C GLY A 17 8.67 -9.83 -6.28
N ARG A 18 8.82 -9.70 -7.61
CA ARG A 18 7.71 -9.47 -8.54
C ARG A 18 6.55 -10.43 -8.32
N ASN A 19 5.32 -9.90 -8.40
CA ASN A 19 4.09 -10.66 -8.14
C ASN A 19 4.07 -11.32 -6.75
N ASN A 20 4.63 -10.67 -5.72
CA ASN A 20 4.60 -11.13 -4.33
C ASN A 20 5.25 -12.52 -4.15
N THR A 21 6.38 -12.75 -4.81
CA THR A 21 7.23 -13.96 -4.61
C THR A 21 8.09 -13.80 -3.35
N LEU A 22 8.44 -14.91 -2.71
CA LEU A 22 9.29 -14.92 -1.50
C LEU A 22 10.79 -14.86 -1.79
N SER A 23 11.18 -14.97 -3.06
CA SER A 23 12.57 -14.90 -3.50
C SER A 23 12.69 -13.75 -4.49
N PRO A 24 13.32 -12.62 -4.11
CA PRO A 24 13.50 -11.48 -4.98
C PRO A 24 14.64 -11.74 -5.98
N GLY A 25 14.50 -11.22 -7.20
CA GLY A 25 15.62 -11.09 -8.12
C GLY A 25 16.57 -9.96 -7.70
N PRO A 26 17.76 -9.86 -8.31
CA PRO A 26 18.74 -8.82 -7.99
C PRO A 26 18.21 -7.39 -8.21
N ASP A 27 17.32 -7.22 -9.17
CA ASP A 27 16.73 -5.92 -9.55
C ASP A 27 15.32 -5.71 -8.96
N ASP A 28 14.85 -6.57 -8.07
CA ASP A 28 13.53 -6.41 -7.46
C ASP A 28 13.55 -5.34 -6.35
N VAL A 29 12.75 -4.30 -6.56
CA VAL A 29 12.65 -3.11 -5.71
C VAL A 29 11.96 -3.36 -4.36
N GLY A 30 11.34 -4.52 -4.18
CA GLY A 30 10.62 -4.84 -2.94
C GLY A 30 9.25 -4.20 -2.81
N VAL A 31 8.81 -4.03 -1.57
CA VAL A 31 7.50 -3.48 -1.20
C VAL A 31 7.75 -2.25 -0.33
N PRO A 32 7.23 -1.06 -0.67
CA PRO A 32 7.44 0.16 0.10
C PRO A 32 7.06 0.06 1.59
N TRP A 33 6.05 -0.75 1.92
CA TRP A 33 5.62 -1.00 3.31
C TRP A 33 6.62 -1.84 4.14
N ALA A 34 7.66 -2.41 3.54
CA ALA A 34 8.77 -3.04 4.26
C ALA A 34 9.81 -1.99 4.68
N ILE A 35 9.38 -1.05 5.51
CA ILE A 35 10.10 0.17 5.90
C ILE A 35 11.31 -0.17 6.76
N GLY A 36 12.47 0.35 6.41
CA GLY A 36 13.69 0.29 7.18
C GLY A 36 14.80 -0.44 6.48
N SER A 37 15.97 0.18 6.45
CA SER A 37 17.25 -0.44 6.08
C SER A 37 18.36 0.21 6.92
N PRO A 38 19.63 -0.20 6.77
CA PRO A 38 20.75 0.54 7.36
C PRO A 38 20.83 2.01 6.95
N GLU A 39 20.17 2.40 5.85
CA GLU A 39 20.15 3.77 5.32
C GLU A 39 19.13 4.67 6.04
N GLY A 40 18.18 4.10 6.80
CA GLY A 40 17.22 4.88 7.57
C GLY A 40 15.91 4.17 7.88
N GLY A 41 15.06 4.84 8.66
CA GLY A 41 13.73 4.38 9.08
C GLY A 41 12.61 5.30 8.59
N HIS A 42 11.59 5.48 9.44
CA HIS A 42 10.39 6.27 9.13
C HIS A 42 10.62 7.78 8.97
N ASP A 43 11.80 8.29 9.33
CA ASP A 43 12.21 9.69 9.20
C ASP A 43 13.28 9.89 8.12
N ALA A 44 13.47 8.90 7.24
CA ALA A 44 14.39 8.96 6.12
C ALA A 44 13.64 8.91 4.77
N VAL A 45 14.25 9.50 3.74
CA VAL A 45 13.84 9.35 2.35
C VAL A 45 14.64 8.20 1.73
N HIS A 46 13.99 7.35 0.93
CA HIS A 46 14.65 6.29 0.19
C HIS A 46 15.72 6.90 -0.74
N PRO A 47 16.97 6.40 -0.74
CA PRO A 47 18.07 7.03 -1.49
C PRO A 47 17.79 7.17 -2.99
N ASP A 48 17.16 6.17 -3.62
CA ASP A 48 16.77 6.25 -5.03
C ASP A 48 15.68 7.30 -5.35
N LEU A 49 14.97 7.82 -4.34
CA LEU A 49 14.00 8.92 -4.49
C LEU A 49 14.65 10.30 -4.30
N GLY A 50 15.90 10.36 -3.84
CA GLY A 50 16.62 11.60 -3.54
C GLY A 50 16.73 11.88 -2.05
N THR A 51 16.73 13.16 -1.71
CA THR A 51 16.94 13.69 -0.36
C THR A 51 15.67 14.26 0.26
N LEU A 52 15.73 14.63 1.54
CA LEU A 52 14.65 15.39 2.18
C LEU A 52 14.42 16.74 1.48
N GLU A 53 15.47 17.38 0.97
CA GLU A 53 15.37 18.64 0.22
C GLU A 53 14.56 18.43 -1.07
N ASP A 54 14.83 17.36 -1.81
CA ASP A 54 14.06 17.00 -3.01
C ASP A 54 12.59 16.72 -2.69
N PHE A 55 12.32 16.08 -1.54
CA PHE A 55 10.96 15.86 -1.06
C PHE A 55 10.25 17.18 -0.73
N THR A 56 10.91 18.10 0.00
CA THR A 56 10.32 19.42 0.30
C THR A 56 10.06 20.22 -0.98
N TRP A 57 10.97 20.16 -1.96
CA TRP A 57 10.74 20.75 -3.27
C TRP A 57 9.49 20.16 -3.96
N PHE A 58 9.33 18.83 -3.93
CA PHE A 58 8.15 18.16 -4.47
C PHE A 58 6.85 18.61 -3.78
N VAL A 59 6.84 18.72 -2.46
CA VAL A 59 5.69 19.22 -1.68
C VAL A 59 5.36 20.65 -2.06
N ASP A 60 6.36 21.52 -2.23
CA ASP A 60 6.16 22.90 -2.65
C ASP A 60 5.61 23.00 -4.06
N GLN A 61 6.11 22.20 -5.02
CA GLN A 61 5.55 22.13 -6.37
C GLN A 61 4.08 21.69 -6.34
N ALA A 62 3.75 20.66 -5.55
CA ALA A 62 2.36 20.22 -5.37
C ALA A 62 1.48 21.36 -4.84
N ARG A 63 1.97 22.11 -3.84
CA ARG A 63 1.26 23.26 -3.28
C ARG A 63 1.01 24.36 -4.32
N THR A 64 1.97 24.65 -5.21
CA THR A 64 1.75 25.64 -6.29
C THR A 64 0.64 25.24 -7.27
N LEU A 65 0.34 23.94 -7.36
CA LEU A 65 -0.73 23.37 -8.16
C LEU A 65 -2.04 23.19 -7.37
N GLY A 66 -2.11 23.65 -6.12
CA GLY A 66 -3.25 23.44 -5.23
C GLY A 66 -3.43 21.98 -4.81
N LEU A 67 -2.36 21.19 -4.82
CA LEU A 67 -2.36 19.79 -4.40
C LEU A 67 -1.73 19.64 -3.01
N GLU A 68 -2.47 19.01 -2.11
CA GLU A 68 -1.94 18.59 -0.80
C GLU A 68 -1.36 17.17 -0.89
N ILE A 69 -0.24 16.93 -0.22
CA ILE A 69 0.38 15.60 -0.13
C ILE A 69 -0.16 14.86 1.10
N ALA A 70 -0.59 13.62 0.89
CA ALA A 70 -0.89 12.66 1.92
C ALA A 70 0.16 11.56 1.93
N LEU A 71 0.84 11.39 3.06
CA LEU A 71 1.89 10.37 3.21
C LEU A 71 1.33 9.13 3.90
N ASP A 72 1.75 7.95 3.45
CA ASP A 72 1.46 6.70 4.18
C ASP A 72 2.21 6.68 5.52
N PHE A 73 1.51 6.32 6.59
CA PHE A 73 2.10 6.03 7.89
C PHE A 73 1.79 4.58 8.28
N ALA A 74 2.75 3.70 8.06
CA ALA A 74 2.66 2.29 8.40
C ALA A 74 3.56 1.97 9.60
N LEU A 75 2.98 1.91 10.79
CA LEU A 75 3.70 1.59 12.03
C LEU A 75 4.05 0.09 12.10
N GLN A 76 5.15 -0.26 11.43
CA GLN A 76 5.74 -1.59 11.30
C GLN A 76 7.18 -1.47 10.79
N CYS A 77 7.95 -2.54 10.83
CA CYS A 77 9.37 -2.49 10.45
C CYS A 77 9.74 -3.65 9.55
N SER A 78 10.62 -3.44 8.58
CA SER A 78 11.38 -4.54 7.99
C SER A 78 12.33 -5.13 9.05
N PRO A 79 12.87 -6.36 8.84
CA PRO A 79 13.89 -6.91 9.72
C PRO A 79 15.17 -6.06 9.80
N ASP A 80 15.42 -5.21 8.82
CA ASP A 80 16.61 -4.37 8.71
C ASP A 80 16.40 -2.96 9.31
N HIS A 81 15.20 -2.66 9.84
CA HIS A 81 14.90 -1.34 10.39
C HIS A 81 15.75 -1.06 11.65
N PRO A 82 16.25 0.17 11.85
CA PRO A 82 17.10 0.50 13.00
C PRO A 82 16.47 0.20 14.37
N TRP A 83 15.15 0.35 14.50
CA TRP A 83 14.43 0.02 15.74
C TRP A 83 14.56 -1.45 16.15
N VAL A 84 14.77 -2.40 15.23
CA VAL A 84 14.91 -3.83 15.57
C VAL A 84 16.07 -4.07 16.54
N HIS A 85 17.16 -3.30 16.41
CA HIS A 85 18.31 -3.40 17.32
C HIS A 85 18.36 -2.29 18.37
N LYS A 86 17.81 -1.10 18.10
CA LYS A 86 17.80 0.03 19.05
C LYS A 86 16.72 -0.10 20.11
N HIS A 87 15.58 -0.70 19.75
CA HIS A 87 14.38 -0.83 20.57
C HIS A 87 13.81 -2.27 20.46
N PRO A 88 14.57 -3.30 20.87
CA PRO A 88 14.08 -4.68 20.81
C PRO A 88 12.78 -4.88 21.62
N GLU A 89 12.56 -4.10 22.67
CA GLU A 89 11.35 -4.09 23.49
C GLU A 89 10.08 -3.72 22.72
N TRP A 90 10.19 -3.06 21.56
CA TRP A 90 9.05 -2.74 20.69
C TRP A 90 8.60 -3.92 19.82
N PHE A 91 9.20 -5.11 19.99
CA PHE A 91 8.87 -6.31 19.23
C PHE A 91 8.60 -7.49 20.16
N HIS A 92 7.66 -8.36 19.76
CA HIS A 92 7.44 -9.61 20.48
C HIS A 92 8.46 -10.67 20.03
N HIS A 93 9.40 -10.99 20.92
CA HIS A 93 10.38 -12.05 20.70
C HIS A 93 9.83 -13.40 21.16
N ARG A 94 9.97 -14.41 20.30
CA ARG A 94 9.74 -15.81 20.64
C ARG A 94 10.83 -16.31 21.60
N PRO A 95 10.63 -17.47 22.27
CA PRO A 95 11.63 -18.04 23.16
C PRO A 95 13.00 -18.31 22.53
N ASP A 96 13.07 -18.48 21.21
CA ASP A 96 14.32 -18.64 20.44
C ASP A 96 14.98 -17.30 20.05
N GLY A 97 14.42 -16.17 20.49
CA GLY A 97 14.87 -14.82 20.18
C GLY A 97 14.36 -14.25 18.85
N THR A 98 13.71 -15.06 18.01
CA THR A 98 13.21 -14.59 16.71
C THR A 98 11.92 -13.77 16.84
N ILE A 99 11.69 -12.88 15.89
CA ILE A 99 10.44 -12.09 15.81
C ILE A 99 9.54 -12.72 14.73
N ALA A 100 8.26 -12.92 15.06
CA ALA A 100 7.27 -13.39 14.11
C ALA A 100 6.97 -12.31 13.06
N TYR A 101 6.88 -12.70 11.78
CA TYR A 101 6.43 -11.78 10.74
C TYR A 101 4.94 -11.41 10.90
N ALA A 102 4.54 -10.26 10.35
CA ALA A 102 3.16 -9.81 10.46
C ALA A 102 2.22 -10.66 9.58
N GLU A 103 1.00 -10.85 10.03
CA GLU A 103 -0.07 -11.52 9.30
C GLU A 103 -1.38 -10.73 9.40
N ASN A 104 -2.17 -10.75 8.32
CA ASN A 104 -3.58 -10.34 8.33
C ASN A 104 -4.37 -11.44 7.62
N PRO A 105 -4.74 -12.52 8.34
CA PRO A 105 -5.20 -13.76 7.72
C PRO A 105 -6.30 -13.53 6.66
N PRO A 106 -6.16 -14.11 5.45
CA PRO A 106 -5.17 -15.12 5.04
C PRO A 106 -3.82 -14.57 4.52
N LYS A 107 -3.60 -13.24 4.54
CA LYS A 107 -2.37 -12.61 4.03
C LYS A 107 -1.21 -12.78 5.01
N LYS A 108 -0.02 -13.04 4.47
CA LYS A 108 1.25 -13.13 5.21
C LYS A 108 2.25 -12.10 4.70
N TYR A 109 2.97 -11.48 5.62
CA TYR A 109 3.93 -10.42 5.33
C TYR A 109 5.30 -10.77 5.89
N GLN A 110 5.98 -11.72 5.26
CA GLN A 110 7.30 -12.23 5.68
C GLN A 110 8.39 -11.14 5.69
N ASP A 111 8.16 -10.05 4.98
CA ASP A 111 9.03 -8.89 4.81
C ASP A 111 8.92 -7.85 5.93
N ILE A 112 8.03 -8.05 6.92
CA ILE A 112 7.80 -7.09 8.01
C ILE A 112 7.54 -7.74 9.37
N TYR A 113 7.89 -7.01 10.43
CA TYR A 113 7.59 -7.28 11.83
C TYR A 113 6.53 -6.30 12.36
N PRO A 114 5.54 -6.80 13.13
CA PRO A 114 4.58 -5.96 13.83
C PRO A 114 5.21 -5.37 15.10
N ILE A 115 4.74 -4.18 15.49
CA ILE A 115 5.12 -3.54 16.75
C ILE A 115 4.30 -4.15 17.91
N ALA A 116 4.98 -4.41 19.03
CA ALA A 116 4.39 -4.77 20.32
C ALA A 116 4.30 -3.53 21.22
N PHE A 117 3.12 -3.28 21.79
CA PHE A 117 2.83 -2.04 22.52
C PHE A 117 2.87 -2.19 24.04
N ASP A 118 2.96 -3.42 24.55
CA ASP A 118 2.78 -3.71 25.98
C ASP A 118 3.99 -3.33 26.83
N ALA A 119 5.20 -3.30 26.25
CA ALA A 119 6.44 -3.04 26.98
C ALA A 119 6.72 -1.54 27.15
N ASP A 120 6.51 -0.73 26.11
CA ASP A 120 6.86 0.69 26.08
C ASP A 120 5.87 1.51 25.22
N MET A 121 4.61 1.57 25.67
CA MET A 121 3.57 2.35 25.00
C MET A 121 3.91 3.85 24.91
N ASP A 122 4.47 4.42 25.97
CA ASP A 122 4.75 5.86 26.02
C ASP A 122 5.93 6.23 25.10
N GLY A 123 6.98 5.41 25.03
CA GLY A 123 8.06 5.60 24.06
C GLY A 123 7.59 5.49 22.62
N LEU A 124 6.72 4.51 22.30
CA LEU A 124 6.10 4.39 20.97
C LEU A 124 5.26 5.60 20.59
N ILE A 125 4.47 6.14 21.53
CA ILE A 125 3.67 7.35 21.30
C ILE A 125 4.59 8.55 21.05
N ALA A 126 5.61 8.72 21.88
CA ALA A 126 6.56 9.83 21.76
C ALA A 126 7.30 9.80 20.41
N GLU A 127 7.83 8.64 20.03
CA GLU A 127 8.55 8.47 18.76
C GLU A 127 7.62 8.60 17.56
N THR A 128 6.41 8.06 17.63
CA THR A 128 5.41 8.23 16.57
C THR A 128 5.08 9.70 16.36
N CYS A 129 4.83 10.45 17.43
CA CYS A 129 4.55 11.87 17.33
C CYS A 129 5.76 12.66 16.82
N ARG A 130 7.00 12.27 17.17
CA ARG A 130 8.23 12.86 16.62
C ARG A 130 8.32 12.65 15.11
N VAL A 131 8.10 11.42 14.64
CA VAL A 131 8.11 11.07 13.20
C VAL A 131 7.02 11.82 12.44
N LEU A 132 5.79 11.87 12.96
CA LEU A 132 4.70 12.62 12.32
C LEU A 132 5.05 14.11 12.22
N ARG A 133 5.58 14.71 13.31
CA ARG A 133 6.00 16.11 13.31
C ARG A 133 7.14 16.40 12.34
N HIS A 134 8.10 15.49 12.19
CA HIS A 134 9.16 15.61 11.19
C HIS A 134 8.59 15.81 9.77
N TRP A 135 7.58 15.02 9.37
CA TRP A 135 6.93 15.17 8.06
C TRP A 135 5.99 16.38 8.00
N MET A 136 5.38 16.75 9.13
CA MET A 136 4.61 17.98 9.24
C MET A 136 5.45 19.22 9.00
N ASP A 137 6.69 19.26 9.53
CA ASP A 137 7.66 20.33 9.30
C ASP A 137 8.09 20.39 7.82
N ALA A 138 8.10 19.24 7.13
CA ALA A 138 8.29 19.14 5.68
C ALA A 138 7.02 19.47 4.85
N GLY A 139 5.93 19.91 5.50
CA GLY A 139 4.71 20.39 4.86
C GLY A 139 3.62 19.33 4.63
N VAL A 140 3.77 18.11 5.13
CA VAL A 140 2.74 17.06 5.06
C VAL A 140 1.69 17.28 6.15
N ARG A 141 0.44 17.52 5.76
CA ARG A 141 -0.68 17.73 6.70
C ARG A 141 -1.72 16.61 6.68
N ILE A 142 -1.50 15.58 5.87
CA ILE A 142 -2.43 14.46 5.75
C ILE A 142 -1.64 13.15 5.86
N PHE A 143 -2.08 12.26 6.77
CA PHE A 143 -1.50 10.94 6.93
C PHE A 143 -2.54 9.86 6.63
N ARG A 144 -2.25 9.02 5.64
CA ARG A 144 -3.00 7.77 5.42
C ARG A 144 -2.37 6.72 6.33
N VAL A 145 -3.08 6.34 7.39
CA VAL A 145 -2.58 5.39 8.38
C VAL A 145 -2.90 3.96 7.93
N ASP A 146 -1.86 3.14 7.78
CA ASP A 146 -1.97 1.75 7.32
C ASP A 146 -2.47 0.82 8.44
N ASN A 147 -3.53 0.05 8.15
CA ASN A 147 -4.08 -0.97 9.03
C ASN A 147 -4.14 -0.57 10.53
N PRO A 148 -4.72 0.60 10.91
CA PRO A 148 -4.71 1.09 12.30
C PRO A 148 -5.41 0.12 13.27
N HIS A 149 -6.36 -0.68 12.77
CA HIS A 149 -7.09 -1.70 13.53
C HIS A 149 -6.23 -2.88 14.02
N THR A 150 -4.98 -2.98 13.58
CA THR A 150 -4.00 -3.97 14.07
C THR A 150 -3.18 -3.45 15.25
N LYS A 151 -3.37 -2.18 15.62
CA LYS A 151 -2.70 -1.50 16.73
C LYS A 151 -3.75 -1.13 17.79
N PRO A 152 -3.38 -0.94 19.07
CA PRO A 152 -4.33 -0.59 20.12
C PRO A 152 -5.10 0.69 19.79
N VAL A 153 -6.42 0.70 20.03
CA VAL A 153 -7.26 1.90 19.79
C VAL A 153 -6.76 3.09 20.60
N VAL A 154 -6.45 2.87 21.89
CA VAL A 154 -5.96 3.90 22.81
C VAL A 154 -4.64 4.55 22.34
N PHE A 155 -3.80 3.80 21.61
CA PHE A 155 -2.58 4.35 21.04
C PHE A 155 -2.90 5.45 20.03
N TRP A 156 -3.83 5.19 19.10
CA TRP A 156 -4.22 6.18 18.10
C TRP A 156 -4.97 7.36 18.71
N GLU A 157 -5.84 7.12 19.69
CA GLU A 157 -6.52 8.19 20.42
C GLU A 157 -5.51 9.18 21.01
N ARG A 158 -4.46 8.67 21.68
CA ARG A 158 -3.40 9.49 22.27
C ARG A 158 -2.55 10.20 21.22
N VAL A 159 -2.14 9.52 20.16
CA VAL A 159 -1.33 10.11 19.08
C VAL A 159 -2.09 11.23 18.36
N ILE A 160 -3.33 10.98 17.96
CA ILE A 160 -4.16 11.96 17.25
C ILE A 160 -4.44 13.17 18.14
N ALA A 161 -4.80 12.93 19.41
CA ALA A 161 -5.00 14.01 20.36
C ALA A 161 -3.74 14.86 20.58
N ASP A 162 -2.56 14.25 20.66
CA ASP A 162 -1.31 14.99 20.84
C ASP A 162 -0.96 15.85 19.62
N ILE A 163 -1.08 15.31 18.41
CA ILE A 163 -0.84 16.05 17.17
C ILE A 163 -1.87 17.17 16.99
N ASN A 164 -3.17 16.86 17.07
CA ASN A 164 -4.20 17.86 16.81
C ASN A 164 -4.34 18.92 17.91
N ARG A 165 -3.78 18.68 19.10
CA ARG A 165 -3.68 19.72 20.16
C ARG A 165 -2.80 20.89 19.74
N THR A 166 -1.73 20.63 18.98
CA THR A 166 -0.84 21.68 18.44
C THR A 166 -1.19 22.06 17.01
N ASP A 167 -1.68 21.09 16.23
CA ASP A 167 -1.84 21.16 14.78
C ASP A 167 -3.21 20.57 14.36
N PRO A 168 -4.32 21.28 14.67
CA PRO A 168 -5.67 20.75 14.44
C PRO A 168 -6.06 20.63 12.96
N ASP A 169 -5.28 21.21 12.04
CA ASP A 169 -5.45 21.07 10.60
C ASP A 169 -4.96 19.73 10.06
N VAL A 170 -4.18 18.96 10.82
CA VAL A 170 -3.67 17.65 10.40
C VAL A 170 -4.82 16.63 10.31
N ILE A 171 -4.88 15.92 9.19
CA ILE A 171 -5.92 14.93 8.87
C ILE A 171 -5.32 13.52 8.90
N PHE A 172 -5.94 12.63 9.66
CA PHE A 172 -5.66 11.20 9.66
C PHE A 172 -6.77 10.45 8.90
N LEU A 173 -6.36 9.62 7.93
CA LEU A 173 -7.22 8.70 7.18
C LEU A 173 -6.96 7.26 7.64
N ALA A 174 -7.96 6.63 8.26
CA ALA A 174 -7.86 5.25 8.71
C ALA A 174 -8.11 4.25 7.57
N GLU A 175 -7.11 3.45 7.21
CA GLU A 175 -7.31 2.30 6.33
C GLU A 175 -7.70 1.04 7.12
N ALA A 176 -8.97 0.98 7.54
CA ALA A 176 -9.47 -0.11 8.36
C ALA A 176 -10.53 -0.94 7.62
N PHE A 177 -10.10 -1.95 6.86
CA PHE A 177 -11.01 -2.98 6.32
C PHE A 177 -11.21 -4.12 7.32
N THR A 178 -11.97 -3.83 8.38
CA THR A 178 -12.23 -4.75 9.51
C THR A 178 -13.73 -4.81 9.81
N ARG A 179 -14.16 -5.38 10.94
CA ARG A 179 -15.57 -5.41 11.35
C ARG A 179 -16.12 -4.00 11.64
N PRO A 180 -17.43 -3.75 11.46
CA PRO A 180 -18.02 -2.41 11.59
C PRO A 180 -17.72 -1.73 12.92
N ALA A 181 -17.83 -2.46 14.04
CA ALA A 181 -17.59 -1.91 15.38
C ALA A 181 -16.22 -1.22 15.49
N MET A 182 -15.14 -1.87 15.03
CA MET A 182 -13.79 -1.29 15.08
C MET A 182 -13.64 -0.11 14.12
N MET A 183 -14.24 -0.16 12.92
CA MET A 183 -14.20 0.96 11.98
C MET A 183 -14.87 2.21 12.56
N HIS A 184 -16.03 2.04 13.19
CA HIS A 184 -16.78 3.10 13.84
C HIS A 184 -16.02 3.64 15.07
N THR A 185 -15.45 2.76 15.91
CA THR A 185 -14.63 3.19 17.06
C THR A 185 -13.42 4.02 16.63
N LEU A 186 -12.69 3.64 15.58
CA LEU A 186 -11.55 4.41 15.09
C LEU A 186 -11.96 5.82 14.62
N ALA A 187 -13.11 5.97 13.97
CA ALA A 187 -13.61 7.30 13.62
C ALA A 187 -13.96 8.13 14.86
N GLN A 188 -14.61 7.51 15.86
CA GLN A 188 -15.05 8.18 17.09
C GLN A 188 -13.88 8.68 17.97
N ILE A 189 -12.76 7.96 18.01
CA ILE A 189 -11.59 8.35 18.83
C ILE A 189 -10.69 9.41 18.17
N GLY A 190 -10.99 9.85 16.94
CA GLY A 190 -10.34 11.03 16.36
C GLY A 190 -9.93 10.94 14.89
N PHE A 191 -10.00 9.77 14.24
CA PHE A 191 -9.66 9.71 12.81
C PHE A 191 -10.63 10.56 11.97
N GLN A 192 -10.09 11.55 11.25
CA GLN A 192 -10.89 12.50 10.50
C GLN A 192 -11.58 11.87 9.29
N GLN A 193 -10.99 10.84 8.69
CA GLN A 193 -11.53 10.09 7.56
C GLN A 193 -11.37 8.58 7.73
N SER A 194 -12.25 7.82 7.08
CA SER A 194 -12.22 6.35 7.09
C SER A 194 -12.32 5.79 5.68
N TYR A 195 -11.50 4.79 5.35
CA TYR A 195 -11.82 3.85 4.28
C TYR A 195 -13.13 3.11 4.59
N THR A 196 -13.78 2.56 3.57
CA THR A 196 -15.13 2.02 3.68
C THR A 196 -15.30 0.73 2.90
N TYR A 197 -16.46 0.07 3.04
CA TYR A 197 -16.79 -1.11 2.25
C TYR A 197 -17.22 -0.80 0.80
N PHE A 198 -17.01 0.42 0.30
CA PHE A 198 -17.49 0.87 -1.00
C PHE A 198 -17.13 -0.07 -2.16
N THR A 199 -15.92 -0.64 -2.16
CA THR A 199 -15.48 -1.59 -3.21
C THR A 199 -16.28 -2.90 -3.25
N TRP A 200 -16.96 -3.27 -2.15
CA TRP A 200 -17.80 -4.46 -2.03
C TRP A 200 -19.30 -4.11 -1.94
N ARG A 201 -19.70 -2.93 -2.43
CA ARG A 201 -21.10 -2.53 -2.60
C ARG A 201 -21.29 -2.10 -4.05
N ASN A 202 -21.81 -3.01 -4.87
CA ASN A 202 -21.90 -2.84 -6.32
C ASN A 202 -23.34 -2.96 -6.85
N THR A 203 -24.25 -3.63 -6.13
CA THR A 203 -25.67 -3.65 -6.48
C THR A 203 -26.36 -2.36 -6.02
N LYS A 204 -27.55 -2.08 -6.58
CA LYS A 204 -28.35 -0.92 -6.18
C LYS A 204 -28.72 -1.01 -4.70
N GLU A 205 -29.13 -2.20 -4.25
CA GLU A 205 -29.56 -2.48 -2.89
C GLU A 205 -28.40 -2.28 -1.91
N GLU A 206 -27.24 -2.87 -2.20
CA GLU A 206 -26.01 -2.74 -1.41
C GLU A 206 -25.57 -1.27 -1.25
N LEU A 207 -25.60 -0.51 -2.35
CA LEU A 207 -25.23 0.91 -2.34
C LEU A 207 -26.25 1.74 -1.57
N THR A 208 -27.54 1.46 -1.73
CA THR A 208 -28.62 2.19 -1.04
C THR A 208 -28.52 1.98 0.47
N GLU A 209 -28.40 0.72 0.91
CA GLU A 209 -28.25 0.37 2.32
C GLU A 209 -27.01 1.03 2.92
N TYR A 210 -25.85 0.86 2.27
CA TYR A 210 -24.59 1.35 2.84
C TYR A 210 -24.48 2.87 2.85
N LEU A 211 -24.99 3.56 1.83
CA LEU A 211 -25.03 5.03 1.84
C LEU A 211 -26.06 5.57 2.83
N THR A 212 -27.16 4.85 3.07
CA THR A 212 -28.11 5.22 4.13
C THR A 212 -27.46 5.14 5.50
N GLU A 213 -26.66 4.10 5.78
CA GLU A 213 -25.85 4.01 7.01
C GLU A 213 -24.88 5.22 7.12
N LEU A 214 -24.05 5.43 6.09
CA LEU A 214 -22.98 6.44 6.12
C LEU A 214 -23.49 7.89 6.14
N SER A 215 -24.67 8.16 5.60
CA SER A 215 -25.30 9.49 5.62
C SER A 215 -26.27 9.70 6.78
N GLY A 216 -26.59 8.66 7.54
CA GLY A 216 -27.38 8.71 8.76
C GLY A 216 -26.56 9.11 9.97
N GLU A 217 -26.76 8.42 11.10
CA GLU A 217 -26.10 8.73 12.38
C GLU A 217 -24.57 8.67 12.29
N ALA A 218 -24.01 7.80 11.44
CA ALA A 218 -22.57 7.65 11.26
C ALA A 218 -21.89 8.93 10.77
N ALA A 219 -22.61 9.80 10.05
CA ALA A 219 -22.06 11.06 9.54
C ALA A 219 -21.63 12.03 10.64
N SER A 220 -22.12 11.85 11.88
CA SER A 220 -21.74 12.68 13.03
C SER A 220 -20.30 12.46 13.50
N TYR A 221 -19.69 11.30 13.19
CA TYR A 221 -18.34 10.95 13.63
C TYR A 221 -17.45 10.35 12.52
N MET A 222 -18.01 9.76 11.46
CA MET A 222 -17.25 9.12 10.38
C MET A 222 -17.37 9.92 9.07
N ARG A 223 -16.22 10.21 8.44
CA ARG A 223 -16.18 10.81 7.10
C ARG A 223 -15.64 9.82 6.09
N PRO A 224 -16.49 9.27 5.19
CA PRO A 224 -16.08 8.20 4.30
C PRO A 224 -15.21 8.71 3.14
N ASN A 225 -14.06 8.06 2.92
CA ASN A 225 -13.22 8.24 1.74
C ASN A 225 -13.42 7.07 0.77
N PHE A 226 -14.05 7.33 -0.38
CA PHE A 226 -14.42 6.30 -1.34
C PHE A 226 -13.33 6.13 -2.40
N PHE A 227 -12.34 5.30 -2.08
CA PHE A 227 -11.42 4.77 -3.08
C PHE A 227 -12.14 3.74 -3.95
N ALA A 228 -12.24 4.01 -5.25
CA ALA A 228 -12.83 3.07 -6.22
C ALA A 228 -11.97 1.81 -6.41
N ASN A 229 -10.66 1.93 -6.20
CA ASN A 229 -9.71 0.83 -6.14
C ASN A 229 -8.49 1.23 -5.29
N THR A 230 -7.71 0.24 -4.87
CA THR A 230 -6.44 0.42 -4.17
C THR A 230 -5.39 -0.52 -4.76
N PRO A 231 -4.09 -0.40 -4.41
CA PRO A 231 -3.08 -1.38 -4.81
C PRO A 231 -3.45 -2.84 -4.44
N ASP A 232 -4.17 -3.02 -3.34
CA ASP A 232 -4.65 -4.33 -2.86
C ASP A 232 -6.01 -4.77 -3.42
N ILE A 233 -6.84 -3.82 -3.87
CA ILE A 233 -8.25 -4.07 -4.18
C ILE A 233 -8.54 -3.69 -5.64
N LEU A 234 -8.64 -4.72 -6.48
CA LEU A 234 -9.22 -4.65 -7.82
C LEU A 234 -10.45 -5.55 -7.86
N HIS A 235 -11.63 -5.00 -7.56
CA HIS A 235 -12.87 -5.77 -7.46
C HIS A 235 -13.29 -6.42 -8.79
N ALA A 236 -13.94 -7.58 -8.72
CA ALA A 236 -14.39 -8.33 -9.91
C ALA A 236 -15.30 -7.50 -10.84
N TYR A 237 -16.08 -6.58 -10.26
CA TYR A 237 -16.89 -5.62 -11.02
C TYR A 237 -16.05 -4.82 -12.03
N LEU A 238 -14.87 -4.33 -11.64
CA LEU A 238 -13.97 -3.60 -12.53
C LEU A 238 -13.30 -4.50 -13.57
N GLN A 239 -13.02 -5.76 -13.21
CA GLN A 239 -12.40 -6.75 -14.10
C GLN A 239 -13.35 -7.13 -15.24
N HIS A 240 -14.63 -7.36 -14.94
CA HIS A 240 -15.63 -7.82 -15.93
C HIS A 240 -16.43 -6.68 -16.59
N GLY A 241 -16.51 -5.50 -15.97
CA GLY A 241 -17.42 -4.42 -16.41
C GLY A 241 -17.04 -3.68 -17.70
N GLY A 242 -15.89 -3.96 -18.33
CA GLY A 242 -15.43 -3.29 -19.56
C GLY A 242 -15.23 -1.76 -19.40
N ARG A 243 -14.63 -1.11 -20.41
CA ARG A 243 -14.70 0.37 -20.50
C ARG A 243 -16.08 0.70 -21.06
N PRO A 244 -16.96 1.42 -20.34
CA PRO A 244 -18.21 1.84 -20.94
C PRO A 244 -17.89 2.66 -22.20
N PRO A 245 -18.61 2.45 -23.32
CA PRO A 245 -18.40 3.22 -24.53
C PRO A 245 -18.47 4.72 -24.21
N SER A 246 -17.62 5.51 -24.86
CA SER A 246 -17.20 6.88 -24.53
C SER A 246 -18.29 7.98 -24.55
N ARG A 247 -19.55 7.66 -24.28
CA ARG A 247 -20.66 8.62 -24.28
C ARG A 247 -21.57 8.55 -23.04
N SER A 248 -21.04 8.03 -21.95
CA SER A 248 -21.59 8.20 -20.62
C SER A 248 -20.47 7.95 -19.61
N ALA A 249 -19.61 8.96 -19.40
CA ALA A 249 -19.17 9.14 -18.03
C ALA A 249 -20.48 9.37 -17.25
N PRO A 250 -20.94 8.46 -16.39
CA PRO A 250 -22.04 8.85 -15.53
C PRO A 250 -21.54 10.09 -14.79
N SER A 251 -22.36 11.13 -14.77
CA SER A 251 -22.18 12.32 -13.95
C SER A 251 -21.98 12.01 -12.45
N SER A 252 -21.90 10.74 -12.06
CA SER A 252 -21.66 10.27 -10.71
C SER A 252 -20.16 10.20 -10.42
N ARG A 253 -19.57 11.35 -10.12
CA ARG A 253 -18.67 11.39 -8.95
C ARG A 253 -19.40 10.63 -7.83
N PRO A 254 -18.78 9.63 -7.17
CA PRO A 254 -19.51 8.88 -6.15
C PRO A 254 -20.06 9.88 -5.13
N PRO A 255 -21.23 9.62 -4.51
CA PRO A 255 -21.95 10.59 -3.68
C PRO A 255 -21.20 11.00 -2.38
N SER A 256 -19.92 10.65 -2.24
CA SER A 256 -19.05 11.17 -1.19
C SER A 256 -18.45 12.52 -1.61
N PRO A 257 -18.32 13.48 -0.68
CA PRO A 257 -17.55 14.69 -0.91
C PRO A 257 -16.08 14.40 -1.25
N ARG A 258 -15.54 13.23 -0.85
CA ARG A 258 -14.11 12.84 -0.98
C ARG A 258 -13.93 11.51 -1.76
N PRO A 259 -14.03 11.52 -3.10
CA PRO A 259 -13.70 10.39 -3.95
C PRO A 259 -12.17 10.19 -4.07
N GLY A 260 -11.71 8.95 -4.16
CA GLY A 260 -10.31 8.58 -4.42
C GLY A 260 -10.17 7.51 -5.50
N ALA A 261 -9.02 7.47 -6.18
CA ALA A 261 -8.66 6.41 -7.12
C ALA A 261 -7.13 6.26 -7.17
N SER A 262 -6.64 5.06 -7.46
CA SER A 262 -5.20 4.83 -7.71
C SER A 262 -4.85 5.00 -9.19
N THR A 263 -3.59 5.33 -9.50
CA THR A 263 -3.10 5.54 -10.88
C THR A 263 -3.45 4.41 -11.87
N PRO A 264 -3.37 3.11 -11.49
CA PRO A 264 -3.80 2.02 -12.38
C PRO A 264 -5.28 2.07 -12.79
N ALA A 265 -6.18 2.64 -11.97
CA ALA A 265 -7.60 2.79 -12.34
C ALA A 265 -7.80 3.81 -13.45
N THR A 266 -7.06 4.93 -13.43
CA THR A 266 -7.11 5.94 -14.50
C THR A 266 -6.74 5.32 -15.86
N ASN A 267 -5.79 4.38 -15.86
CA ASN A 267 -5.38 3.64 -17.06
C ASN A 267 -6.25 2.41 -17.37
N CYS A 268 -7.38 2.20 -16.66
CA CYS A 268 -8.25 1.04 -16.83
C CYS A 268 -7.50 -0.31 -16.74
N ALA A 269 -6.48 -0.41 -15.87
CA ALA A 269 -5.79 -1.68 -15.62
C ALA A 269 -6.73 -2.64 -14.89
N ARG A 270 -7.01 -3.81 -15.51
CA ARG A 270 -8.10 -4.71 -15.09
C ARG A 270 -7.70 -6.18 -14.91
N THR A 271 -6.46 -6.54 -15.22
CA THR A 271 -6.02 -7.94 -15.19
C THR A 271 -5.63 -8.38 -13.78
N PRO A 272 -6.32 -9.36 -13.16
CA PRO A 272 -5.96 -9.90 -11.85
C PRO A 272 -4.68 -10.73 -11.90
N ARG A 273 -4.11 -11.02 -10.71
CA ARG A 273 -2.86 -11.80 -10.58
C ARG A 273 -2.95 -13.19 -11.20
N SER A 274 -4.08 -13.88 -11.05
CA SER A 274 -4.30 -15.24 -11.60
C SER A 274 -4.09 -15.29 -13.11
N GLU A 275 -4.58 -14.28 -13.84
CA GLU A 275 -4.44 -14.20 -15.29
C GLU A 275 -3.05 -13.72 -15.74
N ARG A 276 -2.40 -12.83 -14.96
CA ARG A 276 -1.02 -12.38 -15.26
C ARG A 276 -0.01 -13.54 -15.16
N ALA A 277 -0.16 -14.39 -14.13
CA ALA A 277 0.67 -15.58 -13.97
C ALA A 277 0.50 -16.56 -15.14
N ALA A 278 -0.75 -16.78 -15.59
CA ALA A 278 -1.06 -17.62 -16.74
C ALA A 278 -0.46 -17.08 -18.05
N ARG A 279 -0.48 -15.75 -18.28
CA ARG A 279 0.15 -15.13 -19.46
C ARG A 279 1.67 -15.28 -19.45
N SER A 280 2.34 -15.11 -18.30
CA SER A 280 3.80 -15.26 -18.19
C SER A 280 4.29 -16.71 -18.40
N THR A 281 3.47 -17.70 -18.05
CA THR A 281 3.77 -19.12 -18.25
C THR A 281 3.51 -19.57 -19.68
N SER A 282 2.52 -18.98 -20.36
CA SER A 282 2.27 -19.22 -21.79
C SER A 282 3.42 -18.70 -22.67
N THR A 283 4.02 -17.54 -22.33
CA THR A 283 5.14 -16.99 -23.11
C THR A 283 6.42 -17.82 -22.95
N ARG A 284 6.61 -18.51 -21.82
CA ARG A 284 7.73 -19.46 -21.63
C ARG A 284 7.53 -20.79 -22.34
N ARG A 285 6.28 -21.22 -22.62
CA ARG A 285 6.01 -22.47 -23.35
C ARG A 285 6.11 -22.32 -24.87
N SER A 286 5.97 -21.11 -25.43
CA SER A 286 6.05 -20.89 -26.88
C SER A 286 7.47 -20.85 -27.45
N THR A 287 8.52 -20.86 -26.62
CA THR A 287 9.93 -20.83 -27.08
C THR A 287 10.62 -22.20 -27.04
N SER A 288 9.91 -23.30 -26.75
CA SER A 288 10.52 -24.63 -26.62
C SER A 288 9.70 -25.74 -27.32
N SER A 289 9.41 -25.59 -28.60
CA SER A 289 8.97 -26.71 -29.46
C SER A 289 9.13 -26.37 -30.94
N GLY A 290 10.30 -26.67 -31.49
CA GLY A 290 10.61 -26.57 -32.91
C GLY A 290 11.54 -27.71 -33.34
N THR A 291 11.08 -28.96 -33.17
CA THR A 291 11.78 -30.16 -33.61
C THR A 291 11.65 -30.29 -35.12
N VAL A 292 12.74 -30.08 -35.87
CA VAL A 292 12.80 -30.32 -37.32
C VAL A 292 13.17 -31.79 -37.55
N THR A 293 12.19 -32.61 -37.93
CA THR A 293 12.40 -33.97 -38.46
C THR A 293 12.66 -33.91 -39.96
N GLY A 294 13.77 -34.49 -40.40
CA GLY A 294 14.27 -34.40 -41.76
C GLY A 294 13.61 -35.31 -42.80
N ARG A 295 13.98 -35.09 -44.07
CA ARG A 295 13.94 -36.05 -45.18
C ARG A 295 14.96 -35.65 -46.26
N ARG A 296 15.97 -36.51 -46.45
CA ARG A 296 16.71 -36.71 -47.73
C ARG A 296 15.92 -37.75 -48.56
N PRO A 297 16.02 -37.82 -49.92
CA PRO A 297 17.26 -38.18 -50.63
C PRO A 297 17.43 -37.60 -52.07
N ASN A 298 18.66 -37.53 -52.59
CA ASN A 298 19.25 -38.46 -53.58
C ASN A 298 20.51 -37.91 -54.27
N ALA A 299 21.34 -38.84 -54.74
CA ALA A 299 22.73 -38.68 -55.22
C ALA A 299 22.87 -38.13 -56.65
N ARG A 300 24.02 -37.48 -56.96
CA ARG A 300 25.09 -38.02 -57.84
C ARG A 300 26.21 -37.01 -58.17
N ALA A 301 27.43 -37.58 -58.20
CA ALA A 301 28.60 -37.27 -59.05
C ALA A 301 29.48 -36.03 -58.80
N ALA A 302 30.70 -36.31 -58.31
CA ALA A 302 31.94 -35.55 -58.59
C ALA A 302 32.52 -36.01 -59.96
N PRO A 303 33.53 -35.34 -60.59
CA PRO A 303 34.93 -35.32 -60.11
C PRO A 303 35.70 -33.98 -60.32
N SER A 304 36.52 -33.52 -59.35
CA SER A 304 38.01 -33.55 -59.35
C SER A 304 38.70 -32.33 -60.06
N PRO A 305 40.03 -32.09 -60.00
CA PRO A 305 40.63 -31.20 -59.00
C PRO A 305 41.73 -30.21 -59.51
N ARG A 306 42.28 -29.39 -58.58
CA ARG A 306 43.59 -28.67 -58.57
C ARG A 306 43.74 -27.40 -59.42
N CYS A 307 44.03 -26.26 -58.76
CA CYS A 307 45.36 -25.84 -58.33
C CYS A 307 45.25 -25.03 -57.03
#